data_AF-A0A928CNY5-F1
#
_entry.id   AF-A0A928CNY5-F1
#
_cell.length_a   1.000
_cell.length_b   1.000
_cell.length_c   1.000
_cell.angle_alpha   90.00
_cell.angle_beta   90.00
_cell.angle_gamma   90.00
#
_symmetry.space_group_name_H-M   'P 1'
#
loop_
_entity.id
_entity.type
_entity.pdbx_description
1 polymer ?
#
loop_
_entity_poly.entity_id
_entity_poly.type
_entity_poly.pdbx_seq_one_letter_code
_entity_poly.pdbx_strand_id
1 'polypeptide(L)'
;MHPTPCYKEKWFYQWKNTINPAECMNARAFAWQIYAAGGKGGLLWNTIYCGTRKKVFNPWENPTGLYDSAYPTIIYPPYQGKGKAVPTQRAWLIRDGIEDYELLALAERKIGRKKVIERIKPFIKDPFTWTNDPAVRDQVRAKLAEAAE
;
A
#
# COMPACT_ATOMS: atom_id res chain seq x y z
N MET A 1 6.87 17.93 -31.28
CA MET A 1 6.36 17.67 -29.91
C MET A 1 5.28 16.61 -30.01
N HIS A 2 5.54 15.39 -29.52
CA HIS A 2 4.46 14.42 -29.36
C HIS A 2 3.57 14.88 -28.20
N PRO A 3 2.23 14.92 -28.37
CA PRO A 3 1.34 15.25 -27.27
C PRO A 3 1.55 14.25 -26.15
N THR A 4 1.79 14.76 -24.93
CA THR A 4 1.90 13.92 -23.75
C THR A 4 0.60 13.12 -23.63
N PRO A 5 0.64 11.78 -23.55
CA PRO A 5 -0.57 10.99 -23.42
C PRO A 5 -1.35 11.46 -22.19
N CYS A 6 -2.58 11.93 -22.41
CA CYS A 6 -3.54 12.17 -21.34
C CYS A 6 -4.00 10.79 -20.83
N TYR A 7 -3.21 10.18 -19.95
CA TYR A 7 -3.63 8.95 -19.29
C TYR A 7 -4.84 9.25 -18.41
N LYS A 8 -5.97 8.57 -18.69
CA LYS A 8 -7.20 8.73 -17.90
C LYS A 8 -6.98 8.37 -16.43
N GLU A 9 -6.10 7.41 -16.15
CA GLU A 9 -5.77 6.95 -14.80
C GLU A 9 -4.31 6.52 -14.67
N LYS A 10 -3.74 6.67 -13.47
CA LYS A 10 -2.40 6.19 -13.11
C LYS A 10 -2.53 5.13 -12.01
N TRP A 11 -2.04 3.93 -12.30
CA TRP A 11 -1.99 2.81 -11.37
C TRP A 11 -0.55 2.45 -11.07
N PHE A 12 -0.23 2.20 -9.80
CA PHE A 12 1.13 1.97 -9.37
C PHE A 12 1.33 0.53 -8.93
N TYR A 13 2.28 -0.15 -9.57
CA TYR A 13 2.68 -1.49 -9.19
C TYR A 13 3.86 -1.41 -8.21
N GLN A 14 3.77 -2.10 -7.06
CA GLN A 14 4.76 -2.14 -5.93
C GLN A 14 6.12 -1.47 -6.23
N TRP A 15 6.16 -0.14 -6.14
CA TRP A 15 7.18 0.65 -6.82
C TRP A 15 8.54 0.68 -6.12
N LYS A 16 8.57 0.43 -4.80
CA LYS A 16 9.79 0.48 -3.97
C LYS A 16 9.86 -0.61 -2.90
N ASN A 17 9.24 -1.76 -3.13
CA ASN A 17 9.13 -2.79 -2.10
C ASN A 17 8.49 -2.27 -0.79
N THR A 18 7.67 -1.22 -0.84
CA THR A 18 6.98 -0.62 0.32
C THR A 18 6.16 -1.65 1.11
N ILE A 19 5.84 -2.79 0.51
CA ILE A 19 5.08 -3.90 1.09
C ILE A 19 6.03 -5.05 1.51
N ASN A 20 7.30 -4.74 1.78
CA ASN A 20 8.30 -5.69 2.24
C ASN A 20 7.92 -6.28 3.61
N PRO A 21 7.92 -7.61 3.79
CA PRO A 21 7.73 -8.22 5.10
C PRO A 21 8.75 -7.77 6.15
N ALA A 22 9.98 -7.45 5.77
CA ALA A 22 11.02 -6.96 6.71
C ALA A 22 10.70 -5.56 7.26
N GLU A 23 9.88 -4.79 6.55
CA GLU A 23 9.48 -3.44 6.93
C GLU A 23 7.95 -3.32 6.88
N CYS A 24 7.25 -4.25 7.56
CA CYS A 24 5.81 -4.41 7.40
C CYS A 24 5.01 -3.11 7.61
N MET A 25 5.48 -2.22 8.50
CA MET A 25 4.88 -0.91 8.79
C MET A 25 4.82 0.01 7.55
N ASN A 26 5.76 -0.15 6.61
CA ASN A 26 5.77 0.61 5.36
C ASN A 26 4.55 0.27 4.49
N ALA A 27 3.95 -0.92 4.63
CA ALA A 27 2.85 -1.35 3.75
C ALA A 27 1.65 -0.39 3.77
N ARG A 28 1.41 0.29 4.90
CA ARG A 28 0.38 1.33 5.03
C ARG A 28 0.72 2.61 4.25
N ALA A 29 2.00 2.97 4.14
CA ALA A 29 2.45 4.15 3.42
C ALA A 29 2.23 4.04 1.89
N PHE A 30 2.08 2.83 1.35
CA PHE A 30 1.93 2.61 -0.09
C PHE A 30 0.76 3.39 -0.70
N ALA A 31 -0.39 3.41 -0.02
CA ALA A 31 -1.56 4.15 -0.49
C ALA A 31 -1.35 5.68 -0.44
N TRP A 32 -0.60 6.18 0.57
CA TRP A 32 -0.23 7.59 0.67
C TRP A 32 0.72 8.00 -0.45
N GLN A 33 1.70 7.15 -0.81
CA GLN A 33 2.60 7.36 -1.95
C GLN A 33 1.82 7.44 -3.26
N ILE A 34 0.86 6.52 -3.47
CA ILE A 34 -0.04 6.52 -4.62
C ILE A 34 -0.80 7.84 -4.71
N TYR A 35 -1.40 8.27 -3.59
CA TYR A 35 -2.12 9.54 -3.54
C TYR A 35 -1.20 10.72 -3.89
N ALA A 36 -0.01 10.80 -3.29
CA ALA A 36 0.97 11.87 -3.55
C ALA A 36 1.39 11.92 -5.03
N ALA A 37 1.53 10.76 -5.68
CA ALA A 37 1.84 10.64 -7.12
C ALA A 37 0.64 10.96 -8.05
N GLY A 38 -0.53 11.21 -7.48
CA GLY A 38 -1.78 11.42 -8.22
C GLY A 38 -2.29 10.13 -8.88
N GLY A 39 -2.08 8.99 -8.22
CA GLY A 39 -2.59 7.69 -8.63
C GLY A 39 -4.00 7.42 -8.17
N LYS A 40 -4.66 6.49 -8.85
CA LYS A 40 -5.99 5.97 -8.51
C LYS A 40 -5.94 4.72 -7.64
N GLY A 41 -4.85 3.97 -7.70
CA GLY A 41 -4.71 2.76 -6.92
C GLY A 41 -3.39 2.05 -7.12
N GLY A 42 -3.23 0.99 -6.35
CA GLY A 42 -2.06 0.12 -6.37
C GLY A 42 -2.39 -1.23 -7.02
N LEU A 43 -1.39 -1.82 -7.66
CA LEU A 43 -1.47 -3.17 -8.21
C LEU A 43 -0.47 -4.08 -7.48
N LEU A 44 -0.95 -5.27 -7.15
CA LEU A 44 -0.15 -6.38 -6.65
C LEU A 44 -0.12 -7.47 -7.72
N TRP A 45 1.03 -8.10 -7.92
CA TRP A 45 1.13 -9.20 -8.88
C TRP A 45 0.37 -10.43 -8.39
N ASN A 46 0.39 -10.65 -7.08
CA ASN A 46 -0.37 -11.70 -6.44
C ASN A 46 -0.69 -11.32 -4.98
N THR A 47 -1.74 -11.92 -4.44
CA THR A 47 -2.13 -11.83 -3.03
C THR A 47 -1.89 -13.17 -2.30
N ILE A 48 -1.96 -14.30 -3.01
CA ILE A 48 -1.69 -15.65 -2.52
C ILE A 48 -0.81 -16.38 -3.53
N TYR A 49 0.49 -16.50 -3.25
CA TYR A 49 1.43 -17.22 -4.11
C TYR A 49 1.97 -18.47 -3.42
N CYS A 50 1.58 -19.65 -3.92
CA CYS A 50 2.03 -20.95 -3.42
C CYS A 50 2.82 -21.75 -4.48
N GLY A 51 3.31 -21.06 -5.52
CA GLY A 51 4.10 -21.65 -6.59
C GLY A 51 3.46 -21.53 -7.96
N THR A 52 3.86 -22.40 -8.88
CA THR A 52 3.41 -22.47 -10.27
C THR A 52 2.78 -23.83 -10.55
N ARG A 53 2.21 -24.02 -11.75
CA ARG A 53 1.73 -25.34 -12.20
C ARG A 53 2.78 -26.44 -12.13
N LYS A 54 4.07 -26.11 -12.23
CA LYS A 54 5.17 -27.08 -12.26
C LYS A 54 5.81 -27.32 -10.89
N LYS A 55 5.66 -26.38 -9.95
CA LYS A 55 6.33 -26.43 -8.65
C LYS A 55 5.49 -25.70 -7.62
N VAL A 56 5.02 -26.44 -6.61
CA VAL A 56 4.22 -25.93 -5.50
C VAL A 56 5.06 -25.98 -4.23
N PHE A 57 4.83 -25.05 -3.31
CA PHE A 57 5.46 -25.05 -1.99
C PHE A 57 4.43 -24.72 -0.91
N ASN A 58 4.71 -25.12 0.33
CA ASN A 58 3.92 -24.74 1.48
C ASN A 58 4.38 -23.36 1.98
N PRO A 59 3.59 -22.27 1.84
CA PRO A 59 4.02 -20.95 2.28
C PRO A 59 4.17 -20.86 3.81
N TRP A 60 3.51 -21.75 4.58
CA TRP A 60 3.63 -21.81 6.03
C TRP A 60 5.01 -22.29 6.52
N GLU A 61 5.71 -23.06 5.69
CA GLU A 61 7.04 -23.60 6.00
C GLU A 61 8.14 -22.89 5.21
N ASN A 62 7.83 -22.45 3.98
CA ASN A 62 8.71 -21.68 3.12
C ASN A 62 8.04 -20.35 2.72
N PRO A 63 8.12 -19.31 3.57
CA PRO A 63 7.43 -18.04 3.35
C PRO A 63 7.99 -17.23 2.17
N THR A 64 9.24 -17.51 1.75
CA THR A 64 9.90 -16.82 0.64
C THR A 64 9.71 -17.53 -0.71
N GLY A 65 9.22 -18.77 -0.69
CA GLY A 65 8.74 -19.48 -1.87
C GLY A 65 9.83 -19.83 -2.88
N LEU A 66 9.53 -19.61 -4.18
CA LEU A 66 10.39 -20.04 -5.29
C LEU A 66 11.46 -19.02 -5.70
N TYR A 67 11.34 -17.77 -5.26
CA TYR A 67 12.18 -16.65 -5.70
C TYR A 67 12.82 -15.92 -4.51
N ASP A 68 12.92 -16.59 -3.37
CA ASP A 68 13.37 -16.00 -2.10
C ASP A 68 12.69 -14.65 -1.78
N SER A 69 11.40 -14.59 -2.09
CA SER A 69 10.58 -13.38 -2.11
C SER A 69 9.25 -13.69 -1.44
N ALA A 70 9.06 -13.16 -0.23
CA ALA A 70 7.80 -13.24 0.52
C ALA A 70 6.82 -12.10 0.16
N TYR A 71 7.18 -11.25 -0.80
CA TYR A 71 6.34 -10.18 -1.33
C TYR A 71 4.98 -10.63 -1.92
N PRO A 72 4.90 -11.72 -2.71
CA PRO A 72 3.69 -12.07 -3.44
C PRO A 72 2.63 -12.80 -2.60
N THR A 73 2.95 -13.16 -1.35
CA THR A 73 2.02 -13.80 -0.42
C THR A 73 1.66 -12.83 0.70
N ILE A 74 0.60 -12.06 0.47
CA ILE A 74 0.02 -11.10 1.43
C ILE A 74 -1.04 -11.77 2.30
N ILE A 75 -1.67 -12.82 1.77
CA ILE A 75 -2.65 -13.66 2.45
C ILE A 75 -2.17 -15.10 2.36
N TYR A 76 -2.20 -15.82 3.47
CA TYR A 76 -1.83 -17.23 3.50
C TYR A 76 -3.05 -18.10 3.20
N PRO A 77 -2.87 -19.25 2.53
CA PRO A 77 -3.94 -20.24 2.38
C PRO A 77 -4.33 -20.82 3.75
N PRO A 78 -5.49 -21.47 3.89
CA PRO A 78 -5.88 -22.13 5.14
C PRO A 78 -4.76 -23.06 5.67
N TYR A 79 -4.47 -22.97 6.96
CA TYR A 79 -3.43 -23.79 7.57
C TYR A 79 -3.81 -25.27 7.45
N GLN A 80 -2.93 -26.06 6.84
CA GLN A 80 -3.19 -27.48 6.53
C GLN A 80 -4.52 -27.73 5.78
N GLY A 81 -4.96 -26.77 4.97
CA GLY A 81 -6.21 -26.86 4.21
C GLY A 81 -7.48 -26.73 5.06
N LYS A 82 -7.37 -26.41 6.35
CA LYS A 82 -8.50 -26.26 7.27
C LYS A 82 -8.78 -24.80 7.59
N GLY A 83 -10.05 -24.42 7.54
CA GLY A 83 -10.50 -23.06 7.88
C GLY A 83 -10.42 -22.08 6.71
N LYS A 84 -10.19 -20.80 7.02
CA LYS A 84 -10.19 -19.69 6.06
C LYS A 84 -8.76 -19.26 5.72
N ALA A 85 -8.63 -18.50 4.63
CA ALA A 85 -7.39 -17.81 4.31
C ALA A 85 -7.01 -16.83 5.45
N VAL A 86 -5.71 -16.70 5.72
CA VAL A 86 -5.20 -15.97 6.88
C VAL A 86 -4.51 -14.68 6.41
N PRO A 87 -5.06 -13.49 6.73
CA PRO A 87 -4.42 -12.23 6.36
C PRO A 87 -3.14 -12.01 7.17
N THR A 88 -2.09 -11.53 6.50
CA THR A 88 -0.87 -11.11 7.21
C THR A 88 -1.08 -9.75 7.87
N GLN A 89 -0.17 -9.36 8.77
CA GLN A 89 -0.11 -7.98 9.30
C GLN A 89 0.01 -6.95 8.16
N ARG A 90 0.76 -7.26 7.10
CA ARG A 90 0.83 -6.39 5.91
C ARG A 90 -0.52 -6.23 5.22
N ALA A 91 -1.34 -7.29 5.14
CA ALA A 91 -2.69 -7.19 4.57
C ALA A 91 -3.54 -6.16 5.34
N TRP A 92 -3.49 -6.20 6.67
CA TRP A 92 -4.18 -5.23 7.52
C TRP A 92 -3.64 -3.81 7.33
N LEU A 93 -2.32 -3.64 7.26
CA LEU A 93 -1.71 -2.32 7.03
C LEU A 93 -2.02 -1.76 5.64
N ILE A 94 -2.10 -2.59 4.60
CA ILE A 94 -2.54 -2.18 3.26
C ILE A 94 -4.00 -1.71 3.31
N ARG A 95 -4.87 -2.47 3.99
CA ARG A 95 -6.27 -2.08 4.19
C ARG A 95 -6.37 -0.72 4.88
N ASP A 96 -5.66 -0.53 5.99
CA ASP A 96 -5.62 0.75 6.69
C ASP A 96 -5.11 1.89 5.79
N GLY A 97 -4.14 1.60 4.91
CA GLY A 97 -3.65 2.56 3.93
C GLY A 97 -4.71 2.94 2.90
N ILE A 98 -5.56 1.99 2.48
CA ILE A 98 -6.70 2.28 1.59
C ILE A 98 -7.70 3.20 2.29
N GLU A 99 -8.02 2.96 3.56
CA GLU A 99 -8.88 3.85 4.36
C GLU A 99 -8.26 5.26 4.50
N ASP A 100 -6.95 5.35 4.67
CA ASP A 100 -6.25 6.64 4.67
C ASP A 100 -6.32 7.35 3.30
N TYR A 101 -6.26 6.60 2.18
CA TYR A 101 -6.45 7.16 0.84
C TYR A 101 -7.84 7.77 0.68
N GLU A 102 -8.87 7.11 1.19
CA GLU A 102 -10.24 7.64 1.18
C GLU A 102 -10.35 8.93 1.99
N LEU A 103 -9.70 8.99 3.17
CA LEU A 103 -9.62 10.21 3.97
C LEU A 103 -8.91 11.35 3.22
N LEU A 104 -7.80 11.06 2.54
CA LEU A 104 -7.10 12.04 1.71
C LEU A 104 -7.99 12.57 0.59
N ALA A 105 -8.76 11.70 -0.07
CA ALA A 105 -9.70 12.08 -1.11
C ALA A 105 -10.87 12.90 -0.56
N LEU A 106 -11.36 12.60 0.65
CA LEU A 106 -12.37 13.39 1.36
C LEU A 106 -11.84 14.80 1.68
N ALA A 107 -10.67 14.90 2.31
CA ALA A 107 -10.03 16.18 2.60
C ALA A 107 -9.75 16.97 1.31
N GLU A 108 -9.32 16.32 0.23
CA GLU A 108 -9.09 16.99 -1.07
C GLU A 108 -10.35 17.66 -1.59
N ARG A 109 -11.53 17.03 -1.46
CA ARG A 109 -12.80 17.64 -1.87
C ARG A 109 -13.16 18.90 -1.08
N LYS A 110 -12.70 18.99 0.17
CA LYS A 110 -13.00 20.11 1.08
C LYS A 110 -12.01 21.26 0.96
N ILE A 111 -10.72 20.96 1.02
CA ILE A 111 -9.66 21.97 1.13
C ILE A 111 -8.80 22.10 -0.13
N GLY A 112 -9.02 21.24 -1.12
CA GLY A 112 -8.27 21.21 -2.38
C GLY A 112 -6.94 20.47 -2.27
N ARG A 113 -6.53 19.85 -3.39
CA ARG A 113 -5.37 18.96 -3.47
C ARG A 113 -4.07 19.60 -2.99
N LYS A 114 -3.81 20.85 -3.39
CA LYS A 114 -2.58 21.57 -3.01
C LYS A 114 -2.43 21.62 -1.49
N LYS A 115 -3.51 21.92 -0.75
CA LYS A 115 -3.47 21.98 0.72
C LYS A 115 -3.29 20.61 1.35
N VAL A 116 -3.91 19.55 0.80
CA VAL A 116 -3.69 18.18 1.27
C VAL A 116 -2.23 17.77 1.09
N ILE A 117 -1.65 18.00 -0.10
CA ILE A 117 -0.25 17.68 -0.38
C ILE A 117 0.69 18.40 0.59
N GLU A 118 0.47 19.68 0.88
CA GLU A 118 1.26 20.40 1.90
C GLU A 118 1.12 19.78 3.30
N ARG A 119 -0.10 19.36 3.69
CA ARG A 119 -0.36 18.75 5.01
C ARG A 119 0.28 17.38 5.18
N ILE A 120 0.43 16.59 4.12
CA ILE A 120 1.04 15.26 4.22
C ILE A 120 2.57 15.25 4.18
N LYS A 121 3.22 16.36 3.79
CA LYS A 121 4.68 16.47 3.67
C LYS A 121 5.49 15.95 4.88
N PRO A 122 5.05 16.14 6.14
CA PRO A 122 5.76 15.57 7.29
C PRO A 122 5.86 14.04 7.25
N PHE A 123 4.85 13.37 6.67
CA PHE A 123 4.83 11.91 6.52
C PHE A 123 5.36 11.46 5.16
N ILE A 124 4.85 12.04 4.07
CA ILE A 124 5.24 11.78 2.68
C ILE A 124 5.86 13.06 2.10
N LYS A 125 7.20 13.14 2.07
CA LYS A 125 7.91 14.27 1.47
C LYS A 125 7.64 14.34 -0.03
N ASP A 126 7.71 13.19 -0.69
CA ASP A 126 7.39 12.97 -2.08
C ASP A 126 7.00 11.48 -2.28
N PRO A 127 6.47 11.06 -3.44
CA PRO A 127 6.01 9.68 -3.63
C PRO A 127 7.07 8.58 -3.40
N PHE A 128 8.35 8.94 -3.35
CA PHE A 128 9.48 8.04 -3.21
C PHE A 128 10.22 8.18 -1.88
N THR A 129 9.87 9.18 -1.07
CA THR A 129 10.53 9.53 0.18
C THR A 129 9.48 9.77 1.28
N TRP A 130 9.52 8.92 2.30
CA TRP A 130 8.60 8.98 3.44
C TRP A 130 9.36 8.69 4.73
N THR A 131 8.75 9.02 5.86
CA THR A 131 9.24 8.58 7.19
C THR A 131 8.48 7.34 7.65
N ASN A 132 9.17 6.40 8.27
CA ASN A 132 8.56 5.22 8.89
C ASN A 132 8.27 5.47 10.38
N ASP A 133 7.59 6.59 10.68
CA ASP A 133 7.19 6.97 12.02
C ASP A 133 5.65 6.98 12.14
N PRO A 134 5.06 6.00 12.86
CA PRO A 134 3.62 5.94 13.07
C PRO A 134 3.05 7.17 13.78
N ALA A 135 3.79 7.80 14.70
CA ALA A 135 3.31 8.98 15.42
C ALA A 135 3.16 10.18 14.47
N VAL A 136 4.12 10.37 13.55
CA VAL A 136 4.03 11.39 12.50
C VAL A 136 2.83 11.13 11.58
N ARG A 137 2.64 9.88 11.16
CA ARG A 137 1.47 9.48 10.34
C ARG A 137 0.17 9.81 11.06
N ASP A 138 0.03 9.43 12.33
CA ASP A 138 -1.22 9.58 13.07
C ASP A 138 -1.56 11.05 13.35
N GLN A 139 -0.54 11.89 13.62
CA GLN A 139 -0.72 13.34 13.70
C GLN A 139 -1.17 13.96 12.37
N VAL A 140 -0.59 13.53 11.25
CA VAL A 140 -1.03 13.98 9.92
C VAL A 140 -2.46 13.54 9.64
N ARG A 141 -2.80 12.28 9.96
CA ARG A 141 -4.14 11.71 9.79
C ARG A 141 -5.20 12.47 10.58
N ALA A 142 -4.92 12.82 11.84
CA ALA A 142 -5.82 13.63 12.66
C ALA A 142 -6.12 15.00 12.03
N LYS A 143 -5.09 15.70 11.56
CA LYS A 143 -5.24 17.00 10.87
C LYS A 143 -6.01 16.90 9.55
N LEU A 144 -5.99 15.74 8.89
CA LEU A 144 -6.77 15.50 7.67
C LEU A 144 -8.23 15.21 8.00
N ALA A 145 -8.50 14.46 9.07
CA ALA A 145 -9.85 14.20 9.55
C ALA A 145 -10.57 15.51 9.90
N GLU A 146 -9.93 16.39 10.68
CA GLU A 146 -10.48 17.72 11.01
C GLU A 146 -10.78 18.58 9.77
N ALA A 147 -10.05 18.40 8.68
CA ALA A 147 -10.30 19.12 7.42
C ALA A 147 -11.30 18.43 6.48
N ALA A 148 -11.66 17.19 6.75
CA ALA A 148 -12.62 16.43 5.98
C ALA A 148 -14.06 16.64 6.47
N GLU A 149 -14.24 17.04 7.74
CA GLU A 149 -15.50 17.53 8.32
C GLU A 149 -15.95 18.83 7.63
#